data_AF-A0A1L7I9R4-F1
#
_entry.id   AF-A0A1L7I9R4-F1
#
_cell.length_a   1.000
_cell.length_b   1.000
_cell.length_c   1.000
_cell.angle_alpha   90.00
_cell.angle_beta   90.00
_cell.angle_gamma   90.00
#
_symmetry.space_group_name_H-M   'P 1'
#
loop_
_entity.id
_entity.type
_entity.pdbx_description
1 polymer ?
#
loop_
_entity_poly.entity_id
_entity_poly.type
_entity_poly.pdbx_seq_one_letter_code
_entity_poly.pdbx_strand_id
1 'polypeptide(L)'
;MGLQKNKAFPVLCDPSGILKSNIETLEYLSREGSLLIKALAFLTKNPRSFLLSKFYVETHKQEIPTAVFENKFQALNFLKKKQKKK
;
A
#
# COMPACT_ATOMS: atom_id res chain seq x y z
N MET A 1 -4.86 -8.89 22.23
CA MET A 1 -4.53 -7.50 21.84
C MET A 1 -4.26 -7.49 20.34
N GLY A 2 -5.19 -6.99 19.53
CA GLY A 2 -5.09 -7.07 18.06
C GLY A 2 -4.18 -5.98 17.48
N LEU A 3 -3.49 -6.32 16.40
CA LEU A 3 -2.77 -5.38 15.55
C LEU A 3 -3.73 -4.24 15.13
N GLN A 4 -3.26 -2.99 15.15
CA GLN A 4 -4.02 -1.76 14.83
C GLN A 4 -5.26 -1.42 15.69
N LYS A 5 -5.64 -2.22 16.70
CA LYS A 5 -6.74 -1.91 17.65
C LYS A 5 -8.04 -1.44 16.96
N ASN A 6 -8.42 -2.06 15.84
CA ASN A 6 -9.60 -1.70 15.01
C ASN A 6 -9.62 -0.23 14.52
N LYS A 7 -8.46 0.43 14.41
CA LYS A 7 -8.36 1.78 13.86
C LYS A 7 -7.71 1.73 12.48
N ALA A 8 -8.34 2.39 11.51
CA ALA A 8 -7.78 2.49 10.17
C ALA A 8 -6.69 3.58 10.09
N PHE A 9 -5.54 3.24 9.49
CA PHE A 9 -4.37 4.12 9.40
C PHE A 9 -3.91 4.35 7.96
N PRO A 10 -3.30 5.51 7.67
CA PRO A 10 -2.43 5.65 6.50
C PRO A 10 -1.23 4.70 6.63
N VAL A 11 -0.84 4.03 5.55
CA VAL A 11 0.29 3.08 5.56
C VAL A 11 1.32 3.48 4.52
N LEU A 12 2.57 3.58 4.96
CA LEU A 12 3.75 3.65 4.10
C LEU A 12 4.38 2.25 4.09
N CYS A 13 4.43 1.60 2.93
CA CYS A 13 4.92 0.24 2.78
C CYS A 13 6.18 0.23 1.89
N ASP A 14 7.25 -0.40 2.34
CA ASP A 14 8.43 -0.68 1.51
C ASP A 14 8.48 -2.18 1.17
N PRO A 15 8.13 -2.58 -0.07
CA PRO A 15 8.12 -3.97 -0.49
C PRO A 15 9.49 -4.48 -0.96
N SER A 16 10.58 -3.72 -0.80
CA SER A 16 11.91 -4.08 -1.32
C SER A 16 12.47 -5.39 -0.72
N GLY A 17 11.99 -5.80 0.45
CA GLY A 17 12.36 -7.07 1.09
C GLY A 17 11.58 -8.30 0.61
N ILE A 18 10.56 -8.13 -0.24
CA ILE A 18 9.74 -9.25 -0.71
C ILE A 18 10.48 -9.99 -1.83
N LEU A 19 10.91 -11.22 -1.55
CA LEU A 19 11.66 -12.06 -2.50
C LEU A 19 10.76 -12.80 -3.50
N LYS A 20 9.56 -13.19 -3.05
CA LYS A 20 8.56 -13.90 -3.86
C LYS A 20 7.17 -13.42 -3.47
N SER A 21 6.31 -13.26 -4.46
CA SER A 21 4.87 -13.04 -4.28
C SER A 21 4.14 -14.00 -5.20
N ASN A 22 3.06 -14.61 -4.71
CA ASN A 22 2.15 -15.41 -5.51
C ASN A 22 0.81 -14.66 -5.66
N ILE A 23 -0.07 -15.17 -6.54
CA ILE A 23 -1.39 -14.58 -6.80
C ILE A 23 -2.21 -14.52 -5.51
N GLU A 24 -2.18 -15.58 -4.69
CA GLU A 24 -2.88 -15.65 -3.41
C GLU A 24 -2.46 -14.55 -2.42
N THR A 25 -1.17 -14.19 -2.40
CA THR A 25 -0.67 -13.10 -1.55
C THR A 25 -1.25 -11.76 -1.99
N LEU A 26 -1.33 -11.51 -3.30
CA LEU A 26 -1.95 -10.31 -3.83
C LEU A 26 -3.45 -10.28 -3.53
N GLU A 27 -4.16 -11.38 -3.77
CA GLU A 27 -5.59 -11.47 -3.49
C GLU A 27 -5.90 -11.24 -2.00
N TYR A 28 -5.12 -11.84 -1.10
CA TYR A 28 -5.26 -11.61 0.34
C TYR A 28 -5.00 -10.15 0.70
N LEU A 29 -3.93 -9.55 0.17
CA LEU A 29 -3.59 -8.14 0.42
C LEU A 29 -4.70 -7.20 -0.04
N SER A 30 -5.31 -7.49 -1.19
CA SER A 30 -6.37 -6.67 -1.77
C SER A 30 -7.70 -6.81 -1.03
N ARG A 31 -8.08 -8.02 -0.60
CA ARG A 31 -9.36 -8.30 0.07
C ARG A 31 -9.33 -8.00 1.57
N GLU A 32 -8.37 -8.60 2.27
CA GLU A 32 -8.32 -8.58 3.74
C GLU A 32 -7.25 -7.59 4.25
N GLY A 33 -6.12 -7.51 3.55
CA GLY A 33 -4.98 -6.69 3.95
C GLY A 33 -5.22 -5.18 3.88
N SER A 34 -6.30 -4.75 3.21
CA SER A 34 -6.65 -3.34 2.98
C SER A 34 -7.72 -2.80 3.95
N LEU A 35 -8.39 -3.67 4.73
CA LEU A 35 -9.57 -3.32 5.55
C LEU A 35 -9.34 -2.18 6.56
N LEU A 36 -8.16 -2.15 7.19
CA LEU A 36 -7.80 -1.13 8.18
C LEU A 36 -6.78 -0.11 7.62
N ILE A 37 -6.76 0.07 6.31
CA ILE A 37 -5.89 1.02 5.63
C ILE A 37 -6.73 2.16 5.06
N LYS A 38 -6.41 3.41 5.43
CA LYS A 38 -7.09 4.61 4.87
C LYS A 38 -6.51 5.07 3.55
N ALA A 39 -5.21 4.89 3.38
CA ALA A 39 -4.46 5.21 2.18
C ALA A 39 -3.15 4.44 2.22
N LEU A 40 -2.69 3.97 1.07
CA LEU A 40 -1.48 3.16 0.96
C LEU A 40 -0.46 3.84 0.04
N ALA A 41 0.77 4.00 0.50
CA ALA A 41 1.87 4.48 -0.31
C ALA A 41 2.97 3.43 -0.35
N PHE A 42 3.23 2.87 -1.52
CA PHE A 42 4.40 2.02 -1.74
C PHE A 42 5.62 2.91 -1.94
N LEU A 43 6.69 2.64 -1.17
CA LEU A 43 7.98 3.32 -1.27
C LEU A 43 9.02 2.30 -1.71
N THR A 44 9.46 2.38 -2.96
CA THR A 44 10.49 1.47 -3.48
C THR A 44 11.33 2.17 -4.54
N LYS A 45 12.64 1.88 -4.53
CA LYS A 45 13.56 2.20 -5.64
C LYS A 45 13.95 0.95 -6.44
N ASN A 46 13.52 -0.23 -5.99
CA ASN A 46 13.79 -1.48 -6.65
C ASN A 46 12.81 -1.66 -7.83
N PRO A 47 13.30 -1.88 -9.07
CA PRO A 47 12.44 -1.99 -10.25
C PRO A 47 11.49 -3.18 -10.18
N ARG A 48 11.90 -4.30 -9.55
CA ARG A 48 11.02 -5.46 -9.36
C ARG A 48 9.87 -5.14 -8.42
N SER A 49 10.19 -4.56 -7.28
CA SER A 49 9.18 -4.17 -6.28
C SER A 49 8.28 -3.05 -6.79
N PHE A 50 8.81 -2.16 -7.65
CA PHE A 50 8.01 -1.14 -8.36
C PHE A 50 6.99 -1.80 -9.29
N LEU A 51 7.42 -2.75 -10.14
CA LEU A 51 6.53 -3.47 -11.05
C LEU A 51 5.43 -4.22 -10.28
N LEU A 52 5.79 -4.90 -9.19
CA LEU A 52 4.83 -5.61 -8.35
C LEU A 52 3.81 -4.65 -7.71
N SER A 53 4.29 -3.53 -7.18
CA SER A 53 3.42 -2.52 -6.55
C SER A 53 2.50 -1.85 -7.56
N LYS A 54 3.00 -1.62 -8.78
CA LYS A 54 2.22 -1.11 -9.90
C LYS A 54 1.15 -2.08 -10.34
N PHE A 55 1.50 -3.35 -10.50
CA PHE A 55 0.56 -4.39 -10.84
C PHE A 55 -0.56 -4.49 -9.80
N TYR A 56 -0.22 -4.45 -8.51
CA TYR A 56 -1.21 -4.39 -7.43
C TYR A 56 -2.17 -3.20 -7.56
N VAL A 57 -1.64 -2.01 -7.87
CA VAL A 57 -2.44 -0.79 -8.04
C VAL A 57 -3.38 -0.87 -9.24
N GLU A 58 -2.93 -1.45 -10.34
CA GLU A 58 -3.66 -1.44 -11.63
C GLU A 58 -4.67 -2.58 -11.76
N THR A 59 -4.38 -3.75 -11.19
CA THR A 59 -5.23 -4.94 -11.36
C THR A 59 -6.37 -5.04 -10.36
N HIS A 60 -6.27 -4.37 -9.21
CA HIS A 60 -7.26 -4.46 -8.16
C HIS A 60 -8.08 -3.17 -8.11
N LYS A 61 -9.41 -3.30 -8.10
CA LYS A 61 -10.34 -2.17 -7.98
C LYS A 61 -10.14 -1.55 -6.58
N GLN A 62 -9.40 -0.45 -6.52
CA GLN A 62 -8.92 0.06 -5.24
C GLN A 62 -10.03 0.80 -4.50
N GLU A 63 -10.50 0.21 -3.40
CA GLU A 63 -11.42 0.88 -2.47
C GLU A 63 -10.74 2.03 -1.71
N ILE A 64 -9.41 2.00 -1.65
CA ILE A 64 -8.59 2.97 -0.92
C ILE A 64 -7.59 3.69 -1.83
N PRO A 65 -7.30 4.98 -1.61
CA PRO A 65 -6.29 5.69 -2.36
C PRO A 65 -4.92 5.04 -2.21
N THR A 66 -4.36 4.55 -3.31
CA THR A 66 -3.04 3.91 -3.33
C THR A 66 -2.16 4.50 -4.42
N ALA A 67 -0.86 4.62 -4.14
CA ALA A 67 0.11 5.07 -5.13
C ALA A 67 1.52 4.51 -4.83
N VAL A 68 2.37 4.50 -5.85
CA VAL A 68 3.77 4.07 -5.77
C VAL A 68 4.68 5.28 -5.90
N PHE A 69 5.71 5.36 -5.06
CA PHE A 69 6.67 6.47 -4.99
C PHE A 69 8.09 5.93 -4.84
N GLU A 70 9.05 6.65 -5.41
CA GLU A 70 10.48 6.40 -5.17
C GLU A 70 11.05 7.32 -4.09
N ASN A 71 10.32 8.38 -3.76
CA ASN A 71 10.72 9.42 -2.82
C ASN A 71 9.81 9.40 -1.57
N LYS A 72 10.43 9.23 -0.40
CA LYS A 72 9.74 9.17 0.89
C LYS A 72 8.94 10.44 1.21
N PHE A 73 9.46 11.62 0.86
CA PHE A 73 8.78 12.88 1.12
C PHE A 73 7.48 12.99 0.31
N GLN A 74 7.51 12.60 -0.97
CA GLN A 74 6.32 12.58 -1.82
C GLN A 74 5.27 11.58 -1.29
N ALA A 75 5.71 10.39 -0.90
CA ALA A 75 4.83 9.37 -0.31
C ALA A 75 4.15 9.85 0.97
N LEU A 76 4.91 10.47 1.89
CA LEU A 76 4.36 11.02 3.13
C LEU A 76 3.40 12.18 2.86
N ASN A 77 3.71 13.04 1.89
CA ASN A 77 2.82 14.14 1.51
C ASN A 77 1.48 13.61 0.95
N PHE A 78 1.53 12.57 0.11
CA PHE A 78 0.33 11.88 -0.36
C PHE A 78 -0.52 11.34 0.79
N LEU A 79 0.10 10.59 1.72
CA LEU A 79 -0.61 10.03 2.87
C LEU A 79 -1.23 11.10 3.76
N LYS A 80 -0.54 12.23 4.00
CA LYS A 80 -1.08 13.36 4.77
C LYS A 80 -2.29 14.00 4.08
N LYS A 81 -2.24 14.18 2.75
CA LYS A 81 -3.36 14.74 1.98
C LYS A 81 -4.58 13.82 2.00
N LYS A 82 -4.39 12.51 1.85
CA LYS A 82 -5.48 11.53 1.81
C LYS A 82 -6.12 11.26 3.18
N GLN A 83 -5.42 11.50 4.29
CA GLN A 83 -5.99 11.45 5.64
C GLN A 83 -7.02 12.55 5.95
N LYS A 84 -6.97 13.69 5.24
CA LYS A 84 -7.79 14.87 5.53
C LYS A 84 -9.14 14.89 4.80
N LYS A 85 -9.39 13.97 3.87
CA LYS A 85 -10.72 13.81 3.27
C LYS A 85 -11.55 12.90 4.18
N LYS A 86 -12.41 13.53 4.97
CA LYS A 86 -13.63 12.91 5.53
C LYS A 86 -14.75 13.07 4.52
#